data_AF-D8SDV3-F1
#
_entry.id   AF-D8SDV3-F1
#
_cell.length_a   1.000
_cell.length_b   1.000
_cell.length_c   1.000
_cell.angle_alpha   90.00
_cell.angle_beta   90.00
_cell.angle_gamma   90.00
#
_symmetry.space_group_name_H-M   'P 1'
#
loop_
_entity.id
_entity.type
_entity.pdbx_description
1 polymer ?
#
loop_
_entity_poly.entity_id
_entity_poly.type
_entity_poly.pdbx_seq_one_letter_code
_entity_poly.pdbx_strand_id
1 'polypeptide(L)'
;NPMKYQPERFLEADIDMFRQDYNLLPFGSGRQMCPGTKLGFDTLQIGTATLVQGFEWKLAKGQDPAEINMDKTYDLVCHKMQPLIAVPKAQL
;
A
#
# COMPACT_ATOMS: atom_id res chain seq x y z
N ASN A 1 4.80 -13.48 11.08
CA ASN A 1 4.66 -12.29 11.93
C ASN A 1 3.78 -11.29 11.18
N PRO A 2 2.54 -11.04 11.62
CA PRO A 2 1.58 -10.18 10.91
C PRO A 2 1.92 -8.68 10.97
N MET A 3 2.74 -8.25 11.93
CA MET A 3 3.11 -6.83 12.10
C MET A 3 4.29 -6.41 11.24
N LYS A 4 4.92 -7.34 10.50
CA LYS A 4 6.04 -7.05 9.59
C LYS A 4 5.53 -6.88 8.16
N TYR A 5 5.96 -5.82 7.50
CA TYR A 5 5.81 -5.69 6.05
C TYR A 5 6.66 -6.75 5.35
N GLN A 6 6.01 -7.72 4.72
CA GLN A 6 6.65 -8.86 4.05
C GLN A 6 5.80 -9.26 2.84
N PRO A 7 5.95 -8.59 1.69
CA PRO A 7 5.16 -8.84 0.48
C PRO A 7 5.25 -10.28 -0.04
N GLU A 8 6.39 -10.94 0.17
CA GLU A 8 6.67 -12.30 -0.31
C GLU A 8 5.69 -13.34 0.25
N ARG A 9 5.03 -13.03 1.37
CA ARG A 9 3.98 -13.89 1.95
C ARG A 9 2.79 -14.13 1.03
N PHE A 10 2.62 -13.30 0.01
CA PHE A 10 1.56 -13.40 -0.98
C PHE A 10 2.03 -14.05 -2.30
N LEU A 11 3.33 -14.37 -2.46
CA LEU A 11 3.85 -14.98 -3.69
C LEU A 11 3.57 -16.48 -3.77
N GLU A 12 3.67 -17.18 -2.63
CA GLU A 12 3.48 -18.65 -2.54
C GLU A 12 2.10 -19.03 -2.02
N ALA A 13 1.33 -18.06 -1.53
CA ALA A 13 0.02 -18.30 -0.96
C ALA A 13 -1.06 -18.15 -2.05
N ASP A 14 -2.01 -19.08 -2.10
CA ASP A 14 -3.23 -18.99 -2.95
C ASP A 14 -4.22 -17.98 -2.35
N ILE A 15 -3.75 -16.75 -2.12
CA ILE A 15 -4.53 -15.64 -1.58
C ILE A 15 -5.05 -14.82 -2.76
N ASP A 16 -6.37 -14.83 -2.94
CA ASP A 16 -7.03 -14.06 -3.98
C ASP A 16 -7.98 -13.04 -3.36
N MET A 17 -7.61 -11.76 -3.47
CA MET A 17 -8.40 -10.63 -2.96
C MET A 17 -9.73 -10.42 -3.69
N PHE A 18 -9.93 -11.07 -4.84
CA PHE A 18 -11.19 -11.05 -5.60
C PHE A 18 -12.07 -12.28 -5.31
N ARG A 19 -11.54 -13.30 -4.64
CA ARG A 19 -12.29 -14.46 -4.15
C ARG A 19 -12.71 -14.27 -2.69
N GLN A 20 -13.52 -15.20 -2.20
CA GLN A 20 -13.87 -15.31 -0.79
C GLN A 20 -12.71 -15.90 0.03
N ASP A 21 -11.57 -15.22 0.09
CA ASP A 21 -10.54 -15.51 1.08
C ASP A 21 -10.76 -14.64 2.33
N TYR A 22 -11.26 -15.26 3.39
CA TYR A 22 -11.53 -14.58 4.66
C TYR A 22 -10.27 -14.19 5.43
N ASN A 23 -9.09 -14.62 4.98
CA ASN A 23 -7.81 -14.16 5.54
C ASN A 23 -7.44 -12.75 5.04
N LEU A 24 -8.06 -12.26 3.96
CA LEU A 24 -7.75 -10.95 3.36
C LEU A 24 -9.01 -10.27 2.78
N LEU A 25 -9.58 -9.28 3.50
CA LEU A 25 -10.83 -8.60 3.13
C LEU A 25 -10.72 -7.06 2.99
N PRO A 26 -9.77 -6.51 2.19
CA PRO A 26 -9.59 -5.06 2.06
C PRO A 26 -10.79 -4.34 1.43
N PHE A 27 -11.60 -5.06 0.64
CA PHE A 27 -12.78 -4.53 -0.05
C PHE A 27 -14.11 -5.14 0.46
N GLY A 28 -14.06 -5.85 1.59
CA GLY A 28 -15.18 -6.64 2.09
C GLY A 28 -15.44 -7.90 1.26
N SER A 29 -16.59 -8.53 1.47
CA SER A 29 -17.00 -9.73 0.72
C SER A 29 -18.52 -9.84 0.58
N GLY A 30 -18.97 -10.76 -0.29
CA GLY A 30 -20.39 -11.07 -0.46
C GLY A 30 -21.18 -9.93 -1.11
N ARG A 31 -22.44 -9.77 -0.68
CA ARG A 31 -23.42 -8.85 -1.33
C ARG A 31 -23.07 -7.37 -1.20
N GLN A 32 -22.24 -7.01 -0.22
CA GLN A 32 -21.80 -5.63 0.05
C GLN A 32 -20.30 -5.46 -0.21
N MET A 33 -19.68 -6.35 -1.00
CA MET A 33 -18.32 -6.13 -1.49
C MET A 33 -18.26 -4.79 -2.24
N CYS A 34 -17.14 -4.07 -2.07
CA CYS A 34 -16.95 -2.77 -2.70
C CYS A 34 -17.13 -2.88 -4.23
N PRO A 35 -18.07 -2.13 -4.84
CA PRO A 35 -18.26 -2.16 -6.28
C PRO A 35 -17.06 -1.56 -7.04
N GLY A 36 -16.21 -0.79 -6.35
CA GLY A 36 -14.98 -0.21 -6.88
C GLY A 36 -13.73 -1.09 -6.79
N THR A 37 -13.84 -2.36 -6.38
CA THR A 37 -12.68 -3.24 -6.11
C THR A 37 -11.68 -3.27 -7.26
N LYS A 38 -12.13 -3.53 -8.50
CA LYS A 38 -11.24 -3.57 -9.66
C LYS A 38 -10.57 -2.22 -9.94
N LEU A 39 -11.35 -1.14 -9.95
CA LEU A 39 -10.82 0.20 -10.21
C LEU A 39 -9.79 0.62 -9.15
N GLY A 40 -10.10 0.38 -7.87
CA GLY A 40 -9.20 0.69 -6.76
C GLY A 40 -7.89 -0.09 -6.86
N PHE A 41 -7.96 -1.39 -7.16
CA PHE A 41 -6.77 -2.21 -7.32
C PHE A 41 -5.92 -1.79 -8.52
N ASP A 42 -6.54 -1.62 -9.69
CA ASP A 42 -5.83 -1.21 -10.91
C ASP A 42 -5.16 0.17 -10.72
N THR A 43 -5.84 1.10 -10.04
CA THR A 43 -5.29 2.43 -9.73
C THR A 43 -4.07 2.34 -8.80
N LEU A 44 -4.14 1.51 -7.75
CA LEU A 44 -3.01 1.30 -6.83
C LEU A 44 -1.82 0.65 -7.53
N GLN A 45 -2.07 -0.35 -8.36
CA GLN A 45 -1.02 -1.04 -9.12
C GLN A 45 -0.32 -0.10 -10.10
N ILE A 46 -1.09 0.58 -10.96
CA ILE A 46 -0.53 1.48 -11.98
C ILE A 46 0.19 2.66 -11.32
N GLY A 47 -0.42 3.28 -10.32
CA GLY A 47 0.18 4.40 -9.59
C GLY A 47 1.51 4.01 -8.93
N THR A 48 1.54 2.89 -8.21
CA THR A 48 2.76 2.40 -7.55
C THR A 48 3.83 2.01 -8.55
N ALA A 49 3.48 1.26 -9.60
CA ALA A 49 4.42 0.83 -10.63
C ALA A 49 5.06 2.04 -11.34
N THR A 50 4.25 3.05 -11.68
CA THR A 50 4.74 4.28 -12.32
C THR A 50 5.73 5.03 -11.42
N LEU A 51 5.41 5.18 -10.13
CA LEU A 51 6.28 5.88 -9.18
C LEU A 51 7.60 5.14 -8.92
N VAL A 52 7.57 3.81 -8.82
CA VAL A 52 8.75 2.98 -8.57
C VAL A 52 9.63 2.86 -9.82
N GLN A 53 9.03 2.73 -11.00
CA GLN A 53 9.75 2.63 -12.27
C GLN A 53 10.38 3.97 -12.69
N GLY A 54 9.70 5.08 -12.45
CA GLY A 54 10.13 6.39 -12.96
C GLY A 54 11.20 7.09 -12.12
N PHE A 55 11.29 6.77 -10.82
CA PHE A 55 12.04 7.60 -9.86
C PHE A 55 12.84 6.78 -8.84
N GLU A 56 14.05 7.24 -8.56
CA GLU A 56 14.73 6.97 -7.29
C GLU A 56 14.15 7.89 -6.22
N TRP A 57 13.84 7.34 -5.05
CA TRP A 57 13.23 8.10 -3.96
C TRP A 57 14.24 8.35 -2.84
N LYS A 58 14.28 9.59 -2.35
CA LYS A 58 15.03 9.98 -1.15
C LYS A 58 14.10 10.64 -0.15
N LEU A 59 14.35 10.46 1.14
CA LEU A 59 13.61 11.19 2.17
C LEU A 59 14.03 12.66 2.17
N ALA A 60 13.07 13.55 2.39
CA ALA A 60 13.38 14.96 2.51
C ALA A 60 14.37 15.20 3.65
N LYS A 61 15.30 16.14 3.46
CA LYS A 61 16.29 16.55 4.47
C LYS A 61 17.21 15.43 4.98
N GLY A 62 17.32 14.30 4.25
CA GLY A 62 18.23 13.22 4.63
C GLY A 62 17.82 12.48 5.90
N GLN A 63 16.53 12.45 6.23
CA GLN A 63 16.01 11.66 7.35
C GLN A 63 16.39 10.18 7.24
N ASP A 64 16.59 9.52 8.38
CA ASP A 64 16.79 8.07 8.43
C ASP A 64 15.43 7.37 8.17
N PRO A 65 15.35 6.41 7.22
CA PRO A 65 14.16 5.59 7.04
C PRO A 65 13.65 4.89 8.31
N ALA A 66 14.53 4.57 9.26
CA ALA A 66 14.16 3.95 10.53
C ALA A 66 13.38 4.90 11.46
N GLU A 67 13.51 6.22 11.27
CA GLU A 67 12.85 7.25 12.09
C GLU A 67 11.49 7.69 11.51
N ILE A 68 11.06 7.12 10.38
CA ILE A 68 9.76 7.44 9.80
C ILE A 68 8.66 7.03 10.78
N ASN A 69 7.89 8.02 11.25
CA ASN A 69 6.70 7.76 12.06
C ASN A 69 5.67 6.97 11.22
N MET A 70 5.31 5.78 11.69
CA MET A 70 4.30 4.89 11.06
C MET A 70 2.96 4.90 11.79
N ASP A 71 2.75 5.84 12.72
CA ASP A 71 1.48 5.99 13.42
C ASP A 71 0.39 6.40 12.44
N LYS A 72 -0.84 6.00 12.76
CA LYS A 72 -2.02 6.19 11.92
C LYS A 72 -3.07 7.01 12.64
N THR A 73 -3.86 7.74 11.86
CA THR A 73 -5.09 8.36 12.32
C THR A 73 -6.21 7.32 12.34
N TYR A 74 -7.15 7.49 13.26
CA TYR A 74 -8.35 6.66 13.37
C TYR A 74 -9.56 7.56 13.09
N ASP A 75 -9.85 7.75 11.81
CA ASP A 75 -10.99 8.51 11.30
C ASP A 75 -11.71 7.64 10.24
N LEU A 76 -12.61 8.22 9.44
CA LEU A 76 -13.34 7.55 8.37
C LEU A 76 -12.41 6.75 7.42
N VAL A 77 -11.21 7.27 7.15
CA VAL A 77 -10.16 6.57 6.41
C VAL A 77 -8.84 6.64 7.18
N CYS A 78 -8.27 5.47 7.45
CA CYS A 78 -6.96 5.34 8.09
C CYS A 78 -5.84 5.82 7.15
N HIS A 79 -5.10 6.83 7.56
CA HIS A 79 -3.91 7.34 6.87
C HIS A 79 -2.79 7.60 7.87
N LYS A 80 -1.56 7.85 7.38
CA LYS A 80 -0.42 8.17 8.25
C LYS A 80 -0.69 9.45 9.04
N MET A 81 -0.35 9.45 10.32
CA MET A 81 -0.46 10.64 11.19
C MET A 81 0.42 11.79 10.69
N GLN A 82 1.60 11.46 10.17
CA GLN A 82 2.50 12.40 9.53
C GLN A 82 2.64 12.05 8.05
N PRO A 83 2.39 12.98 7.11
CA PRO A 83 2.58 12.74 5.70
C PRO A 83 4.02 12.32 5.37
N LEU A 84 4.19 11.33 4.49
CA LEU A 84 5.50 10.96 3.98
C LEU A 84 5.96 12.02 2.97
N ILE A 85 7.09 12.67 3.24
CA ILE A 85 7.71 13.62 2.33
C ILE A 85 8.94 12.98 1.69
N ALA A 86 8.81 12.58 0.43
CA ALA A 86 9.88 12.00 -0.36
C ALA A 86 10.17 12.86 -1.60
N VAL A 87 11.44 12.96 -1.96
CA VAL A 87 11.93 13.72 -3.11
C VAL A 87 12.21 12.72 -4.24
N PRO A 88 11.50 12.83 -5.38
CA PRO A 88 11.78 12.00 -6.54
C PRO A 88 13.02 12.51 -7.28
N LYS A 89 13.84 11.57 -7.73
CA LYS A 89 14.92 11.81 -8.70
C LYS A 89 14.64 10.94 -9.92
N ALA A 90 14.47 11.56 -11.08
CA ALA A 90 14.23 10.82 -12.32
C ALA A 90 15.35 9.81 -12.58
N GLN A 91 14.99 8.60 -13.00
CA GLN A 91 15.95 7.56 -13.41
C GLN A 91 16.44 7.72 -14.85
N LEU A 92 16.03 8.81 -15.53
CA LEU A 92 16.49 9.21 -16.86
C LEU A 92 17.77 10.05 -16.79
#